data_AF-A0A7S0SCM5-F1
#
_entry.id   AF-A0A7S0SCM5-F1
#
_cell.length_a   1.000
_cell.length_b   1.000
_cell.length_c   1.000
_cell.angle_alpha   90.00
_cell.angle_beta   90.00
_cell.angle_gamma   90.00
#
_symmetry.space_group_name_H-M   'P 1'
#
loop_
_entity.id
_entity.type
_entity.pdbx_description
1 polymer ?
#
loop_
_entity_poly.entity_id
_entity_poly.type
_entity_poly.pdbx_seq_one_letter_code
_entity_poly.pdbx_strand_id
1 'polypeptide(L)'
;MVVHRASTQKQQRALRPIVMCGPSGVGKGTLIQKLMDDFPGRFGFSVSHTTRTPRPGEEDGVHYNFVNKVDMEAEIAAGKFLEHANVHENIYGTSLASVRKVAAAGAVCILDIDVQGAEIVKQSALDAVYVFVSPPSMPELEKRLRGRGTEKEASIQTRMTNARKEMAKTSVRGFFHKVIVNDNLDKAYAQLCRVIDKEILAPQKRDGGKGGFFRDLSLPFSRVLKSLGASPASIAPIIATAVVVAVAIGGAAYLKQLR
;
A
#
# COMPACT_ATOMS: atom_id res chain seq x y z
N MET A 1 -33.45 -0.01 -40.76
CA MET A 1 -32.88 0.97 -39.80
C MET A 1 -32.70 0.26 -38.46
N VAL A 2 -31.53 -0.36 -38.24
CA VAL A 2 -31.25 -1.15 -37.03
C VAL A 2 -30.53 -0.24 -36.04
N VAL A 3 -31.21 0.11 -34.95
CA VAL A 3 -30.63 0.93 -33.88
C VAL A 3 -29.74 0.03 -33.04
N HIS A 4 -28.42 0.11 -33.23
CA HIS A 4 -27.45 -0.51 -32.32
C HIS A 4 -27.57 0.13 -30.94
N ARG A 5 -28.02 -0.63 -29.93
CA ARG A 5 -27.88 -0.25 -28.53
C ARG A 5 -26.40 -0.33 -28.17
N ALA A 6 -25.75 0.83 -28.02
CA ALA A 6 -24.43 0.92 -27.43
C ALA A 6 -24.49 0.35 -26.00
N SER A 7 -23.76 -0.73 -25.76
CA SER A 7 -23.52 -1.26 -24.42
C SER A 7 -22.71 -0.23 -23.63
N THR A 8 -23.34 0.44 -22.67
CA THR A 8 -22.66 1.32 -21.72
C THR A 8 -21.76 0.46 -20.83
N GLN A 9 -20.48 0.34 -21.20
CA GLN A 9 -19.46 -0.19 -20.29
C GLN A 9 -19.40 0.74 -19.08
N LYS A 10 -19.89 0.26 -17.94
CA LYS A 10 -19.71 0.89 -16.63
C LYS A 10 -18.19 1.06 -16.43
N GLN A 11 -17.68 2.29 -16.50
CA GLN A 11 -16.29 2.54 -16.14
C GLN A 11 -16.10 2.10 -14.69
N GLN A 12 -15.44 0.96 -14.48
CA GLN A 12 -15.00 0.55 -13.14
C GLN A 12 -14.08 1.64 -12.61
N ARG A 13 -14.52 2.29 -11.53
CA ARG A 13 -13.75 3.34 -10.86
C ARG A 13 -12.48 2.68 -10.30
N ALA A 14 -11.32 3.14 -10.76
CA ALA A 14 -10.04 2.60 -10.32
C ALA A 14 -9.91 2.66 -8.80
N LEU A 15 -9.48 1.55 -8.18
CA LEU A 15 -9.29 1.46 -6.74
C LEU A 15 -8.07 2.30 -6.32
N ARG A 16 -8.17 2.93 -5.15
CA ARG A 16 -7.14 3.79 -4.58
C ARG A 16 -5.87 2.95 -4.29
N PRO A 17 -4.71 3.22 -4.90
CA PRO A 17 -3.49 2.46 -4.65
C PRO A 17 -2.96 2.63 -3.23
N ILE A 18 -2.07 1.72 -2.83
CA ILE A 18 -1.27 1.84 -1.60
C ILE A 18 0.22 1.93 -1.96
N VAL A 19 0.86 2.96 -1.46
CA VAL A 19 2.31 3.18 -1.50
C VAL A 19 2.90 2.70 -0.18
N MET A 20 3.73 1.68 -0.25
CA MET A 20 4.48 1.10 0.85
C MET A 20 5.92 1.62 0.79
N CYS A 21 6.32 2.39 1.80
CA CYS A 21 7.68 2.92 1.95
C CYS A 21 8.38 2.34 3.17
N GLY A 22 9.70 2.51 3.23
CA GLY A 22 10.49 2.21 4.41
C GLY A 22 11.84 1.60 4.04
N PRO A 23 12.78 1.55 4.99
CA PRO A 23 14.15 1.15 4.68
C PRO A 23 14.24 -0.25 4.08
N SER A 24 15.27 -0.47 3.25
CA SER A 24 15.62 -1.83 2.81
C SER A 24 15.83 -2.75 4.02
N GLY A 25 15.34 -3.98 3.95
CA GLY A 25 15.46 -4.96 5.05
C GLY A 25 14.41 -4.85 6.16
N VAL A 26 13.51 -3.85 6.12
CA VAL A 26 12.51 -3.65 7.18
C VAL A 26 11.36 -4.68 7.17
N GLY A 27 11.16 -5.42 6.08
CA GLY A 27 10.15 -6.47 5.95
C GLY A 27 8.91 -6.11 5.11
N LYS A 28 8.98 -5.09 4.24
CA LYS A 28 7.88 -4.70 3.34
C LYS A 28 7.40 -5.84 2.47
N GLY A 29 8.31 -6.50 1.74
CA GLY A 29 7.98 -7.64 0.89
C GLY A 29 7.24 -8.76 1.62
N THR A 30 7.64 -9.08 2.87
CA THR A 30 6.94 -10.08 3.69
C THR A 30 5.51 -9.66 4.04
N LEU A 31 5.29 -8.39 4.40
CA LEU A 31 3.95 -7.86 4.68
C LEU A 31 3.08 -7.83 3.42
N ILE A 32 3.66 -7.45 2.29
CA ILE A 32 2.97 -7.39 0.99
C ILE A 32 2.59 -8.79 0.53
N GLN A 33 3.50 -9.76 0.61
CA GLN A 33 3.23 -11.15 0.26
C GLN A 33 2.09 -11.71 1.11
N LYS A 34 2.18 -11.54 2.44
CA LYS A 34 1.11 -11.98 3.34
C LYS A 34 -0.24 -11.34 3.01
N LEU A 35 -0.25 -10.07 2.61
CA LEU A 35 -1.47 -9.38 2.18
C LEU A 35 -2.03 -9.97 0.88
N MET A 36 -1.18 -10.28 -0.10
CA MET A 36 -1.62 -10.89 -1.36
C MET A 36 -2.13 -12.32 -1.15
N ASP A 37 -1.51 -13.09 -0.27
CA ASP A 37 -1.89 -14.46 0.07
C ASP A 37 -3.24 -14.52 0.80
N ASP A 38 -3.46 -13.64 1.77
CA ASP A 38 -4.71 -13.59 2.55
C ASP A 38 -5.89 -13.03 1.73
N PHE A 39 -5.61 -12.28 0.65
CA PHE A 39 -6.63 -11.61 -0.19
C PHE A 39 -6.38 -11.81 -1.69
N PRO A 40 -6.44 -13.06 -2.19
CA PRO A 40 -6.13 -13.38 -3.57
C PRO A 40 -7.03 -12.60 -4.55
N GLY A 41 -6.42 -12.00 -5.56
CA GLY A 41 -7.10 -11.22 -6.60
C GLY A 41 -7.60 -9.82 -6.17
N ARG A 42 -7.53 -9.46 -4.88
CA ARG A 42 -7.93 -8.12 -4.41
C ARG A 42 -6.82 -7.08 -4.49
N PHE A 43 -5.58 -7.54 -4.40
CA PHE A 43 -4.39 -6.71 -4.50
C PHE A 43 -3.52 -7.20 -5.64
N GLY A 44 -2.82 -6.27 -6.29
CA GLY A 44 -1.80 -6.60 -7.27
C GLY A 44 -0.55 -5.77 -7.05
N PHE A 45 0.60 -6.41 -7.19
CA PHE A 45 1.89 -5.75 -7.03
C PHE A 45 2.30 -5.04 -8.33
N SER A 46 2.66 -3.76 -8.22
CA SER A 46 3.28 -3.03 -9.33
C SER A 46 4.76 -3.39 -9.38
N VAL A 47 5.12 -4.33 -10.26
CA VAL A 47 6.52 -4.71 -10.45
C VAL A 47 7.26 -3.50 -11.05
N SER A 48 8.14 -2.88 -10.25
CA SER A 48 8.96 -1.74 -10.66
C SER A 48 10.03 -2.18 -11.67
N HIS A 49 10.58 -1.23 -12.41
CA HIS A 49 11.70 -1.42 -13.32
C HIS A 49 12.99 -1.07 -12.62
N THR A 50 14.08 -1.72 -13.00
CA THR A 50 15.43 -1.30 -12.58
C THR A 50 16.49 -1.61 -13.62
N THR A 51 17.53 -0.78 -13.64
CA THR A 51 18.70 -0.97 -14.52
C THR A 51 19.80 -1.79 -13.89
N ARG A 52 19.67 -2.16 -12.60
CA ARG A 52 20.66 -3.05 -11.98
C ARG A 52 20.52 -4.46 -12.54
N THR A 53 21.56 -5.25 -12.38
CA THR A 53 21.47 -6.69 -12.62
C THR A 53 20.64 -7.40 -11.54
N PRO A 54 19.93 -8.49 -11.90
CA PRO A 54 19.27 -9.38 -10.92
C PRO A 54 20.28 -9.95 -9.93
N ARG A 55 19.86 -10.16 -8.68
CA ARG A 55 20.63 -10.90 -7.67
C ARG A 55 20.32 -12.40 -7.78
N PRO A 56 21.17 -13.29 -7.21
CA PRO A 56 20.84 -14.71 -7.13
C PRO A 56 19.47 -14.94 -6.48
N GLY A 57 18.58 -15.64 -7.19
CA GLY A 57 17.21 -15.93 -6.77
C GLY A 57 16.17 -14.88 -7.16
N GLU A 58 16.55 -13.75 -7.75
CA GLU A 58 15.57 -12.81 -8.32
C GLU A 58 15.19 -13.19 -9.74
N GLU A 59 13.91 -13.05 -10.02
CA GLU A 59 13.27 -13.37 -11.30
C GLU A 59 12.72 -12.11 -11.96
N ASP A 60 12.95 -11.99 -13.27
CA ASP A 60 12.44 -10.91 -14.11
C ASP A 60 10.91 -10.96 -14.23
N GLY A 61 10.27 -9.79 -14.17
CA GLY A 61 8.81 -9.66 -14.16
C GLY A 61 8.13 -10.09 -12.86
N VAL A 62 8.88 -10.61 -11.89
CA VAL A 62 8.39 -10.98 -10.55
C VAL A 62 8.91 -10.00 -9.50
N HIS A 63 10.24 -9.86 -9.39
CA HIS A 63 10.87 -9.01 -8.40
C HIS A 63 11.04 -7.58 -8.93
N TYR A 64 11.55 -7.47 -10.14
CA TYR A 64 11.67 -6.26 -10.93
C TYR A 64 11.52 -6.61 -12.41
N ASN A 65 11.18 -5.63 -13.24
CA ASN A 65 11.46 -5.67 -14.67
C ASN A 65 12.90 -5.16 -14.86
N PHE A 66 13.83 -6.06 -15.15
CA PHE A 66 15.23 -5.74 -15.33
C PHE A 66 15.46 -5.27 -16.77
N VAL A 67 15.81 -3.99 -16.92
CA VAL A 67 15.85 -3.33 -18.22
C VAL A 67 17.21 -2.67 -18.48
N ASN A 68 17.52 -2.40 -19.75
CA ASN A 68 18.70 -1.63 -20.10
C ASN A 68 18.53 -0.16 -19.64
N LYS A 69 19.63 0.45 -19.20
CA LYS A 69 19.65 1.84 -18.74
C LYS A 69 19.24 2.84 -19.82
N VAL A 70 19.75 2.69 -21.04
CA VAL A 70 19.46 3.59 -22.17
C VAL A 70 17.98 3.55 -22.52
N ASP A 71 17.40 2.34 -22.57
CA ASP A 71 15.98 2.17 -22.86
C ASP A 71 15.11 2.79 -21.77
N MET A 72 15.45 2.55 -20.49
CA MET A 72 14.72 3.13 -19.36
C MET A 72 14.78 4.67 -19.36
N GLU A 73 15.94 5.26 -19.66
CA GLU A 73 16.11 6.72 -19.77
C GLU A 73 15.23 7.31 -20.89
N ALA A 74 15.20 6.65 -22.06
CA ALA A 74 14.34 7.06 -23.17
C ALA A 74 12.85 7.00 -22.80
N GLU A 75 12.42 5.96 -22.08
CA GLU A 75 11.04 5.81 -21.63
C GLU A 75 10.65 6.82 -20.53
N ILE A 76 11.59 7.15 -19.64
CA ILE A 76 11.43 8.22 -18.66
C ILE A 76 11.23 9.56 -19.37
N ALA A 77 12.08 9.89 -20.36
CA ALA A 77 11.96 11.12 -21.14
C ALA A 77 10.64 11.19 -21.93
N ALA A 78 10.09 10.04 -22.32
CA ALA A 78 8.78 9.92 -22.96
C ALA A 78 7.59 9.98 -21.97
N GLY A 79 7.82 10.22 -20.69
CA GLY A 79 6.76 10.35 -19.67
C GLY A 79 6.02 9.05 -19.35
N LYS A 80 6.66 7.89 -19.57
CA LYS A 80 6.03 6.57 -19.33
C LYS A 80 6.10 6.11 -17.87
N PHE A 81 6.84 6.82 -17.02
CA PHE A 81 7.04 6.50 -15.61
C PHE A 81 6.20 7.40 -14.70
N LEU A 82 5.56 6.79 -13.71
CA LEU A 82 4.86 7.50 -12.63
C LEU A 82 5.86 8.20 -11.72
N GLU A 83 6.94 7.48 -11.39
CA GLU A 83 8.07 7.96 -10.60
C GLU A 83 9.33 7.23 -11.04
N HIS A 84 10.47 7.86 -10.81
CA HIS A 84 11.78 7.22 -10.94
C HIS A 84 12.78 7.89 -10.00
N ALA A 85 13.79 7.13 -9.58
CA ALA A 85 14.87 7.61 -8.75
C ALA A 85 16.20 6.96 -9.12
N ASN A 86 17.28 7.75 -9.02
CA ASN A 86 18.64 7.23 -9.11
C ASN A 86 19.08 6.74 -7.72
N VAL A 87 19.41 5.45 -7.63
CA VAL A 87 19.95 4.84 -6.42
C VAL A 87 21.31 4.26 -6.77
N HIS A 88 22.36 5.01 -6.39
CA HIS A 88 23.73 4.81 -6.87
C HIS A 88 23.80 4.95 -8.40
N GLU A 89 24.33 3.95 -9.08
CA GLU A 89 24.52 3.96 -10.54
C GLU A 89 23.28 3.47 -11.31
N ASN A 90 22.27 2.97 -10.58
CA ASN A 90 21.09 2.33 -11.15
C ASN A 90 19.85 3.20 -11.02
N ILE A 91 18.97 3.08 -12.01
CA ILE A 91 17.66 3.71 -12.02
C ILE A 91 16.64 2.70 -11.52
N TYR A 92 15.69 3.19 -10.74
CA TYR A 92 14.48 2.46 -10.33
C TYR A 92 13.28 3.30 -10.71
N GLY A 93 12.17 2.66 -11.06
CA GLY A 93 10.95 3.42 -11.34
C GLY A 93 9.72 2.55 -11.57
N THR A 94 8.56 3.13 -11.31
CA THR A 94 7.27 2.50 -11.49
C THR A 94 6.64 3.01 -12.78
N SER A 95 6.45 2.13 -13.76
CA SER A 95 5.84 2.53 -15.03
C SER A 95 4.33 2.75 -14.88
N LEU A 96 3.79 3.70 -15.64
CA LEU A 96 2.33 3.91 -15.72
C LEU A 96 1.63 2.65 -16.24
N ALA A 97 2.29 1.88 -17.10
CA ALA A 97 1.79 0.60 -17.61
C ALA A 97 1.64 -0.44 -16.49
N SER A 98 2.63 -0.60 -15.60
CA SER A 98 2.56 -1.53 -14.46
C SER A 98 1.38 -1.19 -13.54
N VAL A 99 1.17 0.10 -13.26
CA VAL A 99 0.03 0.54 -12.42
C VAL A 99 -1.31 0.30 -13.12
N ARG A 100 -1.42 0.63 -14.41
CA ARG A 100 -2.64 0.43 -15.21
C ARG A 100 -3.00 -1.03 -15.35
N LYS A 101 -2.02 -1.93 -15.50
CA LYS A 101 -2.24 -3.38 -15.58
C LYS A 101 -2.96 -3.90 -14.34
N VAL A 102 -2.51 -3.50 -13.15
CA VAL A 102 -3.15 -3.91 -11.89
C VAL A 102 -4.55 -3.30 -11.76
N ALA A 103 -4.69 -2.01 -12.07
CA ALA A 103 -5.99 -1.34 -12.00
C ALA A 103 -7.02 -1.95 -12.96
N ALA A 104 -6.60 -2.33 -14.19
CA ALA A 104 -7.45 -2.97 -15.19
C ALA A 104 -7.91 -4.38 -14.77
N ALA A 105 -7.16 -5.05 -13.89
CA ALA A 105 -7.57 -6.31 -13.27
C ALA A 105 -8.57 -6.13 -12.12
N GLY A 106 -9.00 -4.89 -11.82
CA GLY A 106 -9.93 -4.59 -10.72
C GLY A 106 -9.30 -4.72 -9.32
N ALA A 107 -7.97 -4.78 -9.23
CA ALA A 107 -7.24 -4.95 -7.98
C ALA A 107 -6.68 -3.62 -7.45
N VAL A 108 -6.50 -3.55 -6.13
CA VAL A 108 -5.79 -2.45 -5.46
C VAL A 108 -4.30 -2.56 -5.80
N CYS A 109 -3.76 -1.53 -6.45
CA CYS A 109 -2.34 -1.49 -6.80
C CYS A 109 -1.46 -1.23 -5.55
N ILE A 110 -0.48 -2.09 -5.32
CA ILE A 110 0.55 -1.94 -4.30
C ILE A 110 1.83 -1.45 -4.99
N LEU A 111 2.37 -0.32 -4.54
CA LEU A 111 3.66 0.22 -4.96
C LEU A 111 4.65 0.07 -3.80
N ASP A 112 5.73 -0.67 -4.00
CA ASP A 112 6.86 -0.74 -3.06
C ASP A 112 7.99 0.17 -3.56
N ILE A 113 8.01 1.40 -3.06
CA ILE A 113 8.94 2.46 -3.50
C ILE A 113 9.58 3.15 -2.29
N ASP A 114 10.74 3.76 -2.51
CA ASP A 114 11.40 4.52 -1.46
C ASP A 114 10.67 5.86 -1.18
N VAL A 115 11.20 6.62 -0.22
CA VAL A 115 10.62 7.92 0.14
C VAL A 115 10.69 8.93 -1.01
N GLN A 116 11.72 8.89 -1.85
CA GLN A 116 11.88 9.81 -2.99
C GLN A 116 10.80 9.54 -4.04
N GLY A 117 10.59 8.27 -4.38
CA GLY A 117 9.50 7.84 -5.26
C GLY A 117 8.15 8.27 -4.69
N ALA A 118 7.91 8.10 -3.39
CA ALA A 118 6.66 8.53 -2.77
C ALA A 118 6.45 10.06 -2.80
N GLU A 119 7.51 10.87 -2.72
CA GLU A 119 7.43 12.32 -2.91
C GLU A 119 6.98 12.67 -4.33
N ILE A 120 7.54 11.99 -5.34
CA ILE A 120 7.16 12.18 -6.75
C ILE A 120 5.70 11.75 -6.96
N VAL A 121 5.29 10.59 -6.44
CA VAL A 121 3.89 10.12 -6.57
C VAL A 121 2.92 11.12 -5.91
N LYS A 122 3.28 11.75 -4.78
CA LYS A 122 2.44 12.79 -4.15
C LYS A 122 2.26 14.04 -4.99
N GLN A 123 3.22 14.35 -5.87
CA GLN A 123 3.13 15.47 -6.81
C GLN A 123 2.29 15.12 -8.05
N SER A 124 2.02 13.83 -8.27
CA SER A 124 1.15 13.36 -9.34
C SER A 124 -0.34 13.47 -8.99
N ALA A 125 -1.20 13.22 -9.98
CA ALA A 125 -2.65 13.14 -9.76
C ALA A 125 -3.10 11.82 -9.06
N LEU A 126 -2.18 10.93 -8.71
CA LEU A 126 -2.51 9.65 -8.10
C LEU A 126 -2.86 9.82 -6.61
N ASP A 127 -4.17 9.76 -6.31
CA ASP A 127 -4.66 9.65 -4.94
C ASP A 127 -4.34 8.25 -4.39
N ALA A 128 -3.29 8.15 -3.56
CA ALA A 128 -2.83 6.92 -2.95
C ALA A 128 -2.83 7.00 -1.41
N VAL A 129 -2.91 5.83 -0.77
CA VAL A 129 -2.66 5.65 0.66
C VAL A 129 -1.17 5.45 0.87
N TYR A 130 -0.55 6.19 1.79
CA TYR A 130 0.90 6.14 2.03
C TYR A 130 1.18 5.51 3.40
N VAL A 131 1.87 4.37 3.41
CA VAL A 131 2.24 3.63 4.61
C VAL A 131 3.75 3.51 4.69
N PHE A 132 4.34 3.92 5.81
CA PHE A 132 5.76 3.70 6.08
C PHE A 132 5.93 2.53 7.03
N VAL A 133 6.79 1.58 6.68
CA VAL A 133 7.21 0.47 7.54
C VAL A 133 8.54 0.83 8.18
N SER A 134 8.55 0.99 9.49
CA SER A 134 9.71 1.34 10.30
C SER A 134 10.30 0.10 10.98
N PRO A 135 11.62 -0.02 11.12
CA PRO A 135 12.20 -0.98 12.06
C PRO A 135 11.89 -0.55 13.50
N PRO A 136 11.99 -1.46 14.50
CA PRO A 136 11.91 -1.07 15.91
C PRO A 136 13.06 -0.17 16.33
N SER A 137 14.23 -0.32 15.71
CA SER A 137 15.41 0.52 15.92
C SER A 137 16.39 0.40 14.75
N MET A 138 17.31 1.36 14.60
CA MET A 138 18.38 1.27 13.60
C MET A 138 19.31 0.07 13.83
N PRO A 139 19.74 -0.27 15.07
CA PRO A 139 20.53 -1.48 15.31
C PRO A 139 19.81 -2.78 14.88
N GLU A 140 18.51 -2.88 15.12
CA GLU A 140 17.74 -4.05 14.68
C GLU A 140 17.63 -4.13 13.15
N LEU A 141 17.51 -2.99 12.47
CA LEU A 141 17.56 -2.96 11.01
C LEU A 141 18.93 -3.45 10.49
N GLU A 142 20.02 -2.99 11.09
CA GLU A 142 21.37 -3.40 10.71
C GLU A 142 21.58 -4.90 10.91
N LYS A 143 21.15 -5.42 12.07
CA LYS A 143 21.17 -6.86 12.37
C LYS A 143 20.43 -7.67 11.30
N ARG A 144 19.25 -7.20 10.86
CA ARG A 144 18.47 -7.86 9.78
C ARG A 144 19.19 -7.81 8.43
N LEU A 145 19.83 -6.69 8.09
CA LEU A 145 20.58 -6.57 6.84
C LEU A 145 21.80 -7.51 6.82
N ARG A 146 22.58 -7.52 7.91
CA ARG A 146 23.73 -8.41 8.09
C ARG A 146 23.33 -9.89 8.09
N GLY A 147 22.23 -10.22 8.77
CA GLY A 147 21.74 -11.60 8.88
C GLY A 147 21.33 -12.25 7.55
N ARG A 148 21.13 -11.48 6.48
CA ARG A 148 20.88 -12.03 5.14
C ARG A 148 22.11 -12.67 4.51
N GLY A 149 23.32 -12.28 4.92
CA GLY A 149 24.58 -12.86 4.44
C GLY A 149 24.90 -12.64 2.95
N THR A 150 24.14 -11.81 2.24
CA THR A 150 24.27 -11.61 0.78
C THR A 150 24.93 -10.29 0.39
N GLU A 151 25.29 -9.45 1.37
CA GLU A 151 25.70 -8.07 1.13
C GLU A 151 27.10 -7.78 1.66
N LYS A 152 27.91 -7.06 0.88
CA LYS A 152 29.23 -6.56 1.29
C LYS A 152 29.07 -5.42 2.30
N GLU A 153 30.05 -5.25 3.19
CA GLU A 153 30.04 -4.21 4.24
C GLU A 153 29.72 -2.81 3.71
N ALA A 154 30.35 -2.40 2.60
CA ALA A 154 30.09 -1.10 1.98
C ALA A 154 28.62 -0.91 1.55
N SER A 155 27.96 -1.98 1.08
CA SER A 155 26.53 -1.94 0.73
C SER A 155 25.65 -1.81 1.97
N ILE A 156 26.00 -2.49 3.06
CA ILE A 156 25.29 -2.39 4.33
C ILE A 156 25.35 -0.97 4.88
N GLN A 157 26.56 -0.37 4.96
CA GLN A 157 26.72 1.01 5.44
C GLN A 157 25.95 2.02 4.60
N THR A 158 25.96 1.82 3.29
CA THR A 158 25.19 2.62 2.34
C THR A 158 23.69 2.53 2.61
N ARG A 159 23.16 1.33 2.80
CA ARG A 159 21.74 1.12 3.15
C ARG A 159 21.39 1.70 4.51
N MET A 160 22.27 1.59 5.49
CA MET A 160 22.08 2.19 6.81
C MET A 160 22.04 3.72 6.73
N THR A 161 22.85 4.33 5.87
CA THR A 161 22.82 5.77 5.61
C THR A 161 21.49 6.18 4.96
N ASN A 162 21.06 5.45 3.93
CA ASN A 162 19.77 5.70 3.27
C ASN A 162 18.60 5.51 4.23
N ALA A 163 18.64 4.47 5.07
CA ALA A 163 17.63 4.20 6.09
C ALA A 163 17.47 5.37 7.06
N ARG A 164 18.56 6.02 7.49
CA ARG A 164 18.46 7.22 8.36
C ARG A 164 17.74 8.37 7.66
N LYS A 165 18.00 8.59 6.37
CA LYS A 165 17.32 9.62 5.57
C LYS A 165 15.83 9.32 5.40
N GLU A 166 15.49 8.07 5.08
CA GLU A 166 14.10 7.63 4.98
C GLU A 166 13.35 7.77 6.30
N MET A 167 13.97 7.35 7.41
CA MET A 167 13.42 7.47 8.76
C MET A 167 13.16 8.93 9.15
N ALA A 168 14.01 9.88 8.74
CA ALA A 168 13.78 11.30 9.03
C ALA A 168 12.45 11.81 8.43
N LYS A 169 11.98 11.21 7.32
CA LYS A 169 10.72 11.59 6.69
C LYS A 169 9.50 11.29 7.56
N THR A 170 9.58 10.33 8.49
CA THR A 170 8.43 10.00 9.35
C THR A 170 8.03 11.15 10.27
N SER A 171 8.92 12.10 10.51
CA SER A 171 8.66 13.31 11.30
C SER A 171 7.85 14.37 10.53
N VAL A 172 7.70 14.23 9.21
CA VAL A 172 6.91 15.16 8.39
C VAL A 172 5.43 14.85 8.57
N ARG A 173 4.73 15.73 9.30
CA ARG A 173 3.30 15.59 9.58
C ARG A 173 2.48 15.52 8.27
N GLY A 174 1.58 14.55 8.19
CA GLY A 174 0.67 14.37 7.04
C GLY A 174 1.30 13.71 5.81
N PHE A 175 2.60 13.38 5.83
CA PHE A 175 3.21 12.69 4.71
C PHE A 175 2.68 11.24 4.59
N PHE A 176 2.76 10.48 5.67
CA PHE A 176 2.24 9.11 5.72
C PHE A 176 0.86 9.08 6.39
N HIS A 177 -0.05 8.28 5.84
CA HIS A 177 -1.32 7.95 6.51
C HIS A 177 -1.06 7.11 7.76
N LYS A 178 -0.03 6.27 7.72
CA LYS A 178 0.41 5.46 8.86
C LYS A 178 1.91 5.18 8.82
N VAL A 179 2.53 5.22 10.00
CA VAL A 179 3.83 4.60 10.26
C VAL A 179 3.57 3.33 11.07
N ILE A 180 4.05 2.20 10.57
CA ILE A 180 3.91 0.86 11.17
C ILE A 180 5.30 0.41 11.62
N VAL A 181 5.47 0.14 12.91
CA VAL A 181 6.71 -0.45 13.43
C VAL A 181 6.66 -1.96 13.23
N ASN A 182 7.64 -2.53 12.54
CA ASN A 182 7.76 -3.96 12.29
C ASN A 182 8.71 -4.63 13.29
N ASP A 183 8.32 -4.61 14.56
CA ASP A 183 8.96 -5.34 15.66
C ASP A 183 8.51 -6.81 15.68
N ASN A 184 7.21 -7.03 15.46
CA ASN A 184 6.56 -8.33 15.35
C ASN A 184 5.70 -8.34 14.08
N LEU A 185 5.89 -9.36 13.25
CA LEU A 185 5.28 -9.45 11.92
C LEU A 185 3.74 -9.43 12.00
N ASP A 186 3.14 -10.21 12.89
CA ASP A 186 1.68 -10.32 13.00
C ASP A 186 1.05 -9.02 13.48
N LYS A 187 1.67 -8.33 14.43
CA LYS A 187 1.22 -7.02 14.89
C LYS A 187 1.32 -5.97 13.79
N ALA A 188 2.44 -5.94 13.07
CA ALA A 188 2.64 -5.02 11.94
C ALA A 188 1.63 -5.28 10.82
N TYR A 189 1.38 -6.55 10.50
CA TYR A 189 0.40 -6.97 9.51
C TYR A 189 -1.03 -6.61 9.91
N ALA A 190 -1.41 -6.83 11.17
CA ALA A 190 -2.71 -6.39 11.68
C ALA A 190 -2.90 -4.87 11.59
N GLN A 191 -1.82 -4.08 11.78
CA GLN A 191 -1.88 -2.63 11.59
C GLN A 191 -2.06 -2.26 10.11
N LEU A 192 -1.37 -2.94 9.19
CA LEU A 192 -1.52 -2.73 7.75
C LEU A 192 -2.96 -3.00 7.31
N CYS A 193 -3.54 -4.11 7.76
CA CYS A 193 -4.94 -4.46 7.52
C CYS A 193 -5.91 -3.36 7.99
N ARG A 194 -5.70 -2.79 9.18
CA ARG A 194 -6.55 -1.69 9.69
C ARG A 194 -6.45 -0.43 8.81
N VAL A 195 -5.28 -0.14 8.26
CA VAL A 195 -5.12 0.99 7.32
C VAL A 195 -5.90 0.72 6.04
N ILE A 196 -5.78 -0.48 5.49
CA ILE A 196 -6.51 -0.89 4.28
C ILE A 196 -8.03 -0.80 4.49
N ASP A 197 -8.51 -1.33 5.62
CA ASP A 197 -9.93 -1.25 5.98
C ASP A 197 -10.43 0.19 6.03
N LYS A 198 -9.67 1.08 6.66
CA LYS A 198 -10.07 2.47 6.87
C LYS A 198 -9.94 3.34 5.62
N GLU A 199 -8.87 3.17 4.86
CA GLU A 199 -8.46 4.11 3.81
C GLU A 199 -8.82 3.64 2.39
N ILE A 200 -9.05 2.33 2.22
CA ILE A 200 -9.30 1.71 0.91
C ILE A 200 -10.70 1.12 0.86
N LEU A 201 -11.11 0.36 1.88
CA LEU A 201 -12.37 -0.39 1.85
C LEU A 201 -13.56 0.33 2.50
N ALA A 202 -13.32 1.21 3.47
CA ALA A 202 -14.39 1.95 4.11
C ALA A 202 -15.11 2.85 3.08
N PRO A 203 -16.44 3.02 3.19
CA PRO A 203 -17.17 3.96 2.34
C PRO A 203 -16.61 5.36 2.55
N GLN A 204 -15.81 5.83 1.60
CA GLN A 204 -15.26 7.19 1.66
C GLN A 204 -16.43 8.16 1.45
N LYS A 205 -16.81 8.92 2.48
CA LYS A 205 -17.57 10.17 2.28
C LYS A 205 -16.62 11.16 1.62
N ARG A 206 -16.53 11.12 0.30
CA ARG A 206 -15.79 12.14 -0.46
C ARG A 206 -16.72 13.33 -0.63
N ASP A 207 -16.28 14.48 -0.14
CA ASP A 207 -16.98 15.75 -0.27
C ASP A 207 -17.30 16.04 -1.76
N GLY A 208 -18.58 16.31 -2.03
CA GLY A 208 -19.05 17.17 -3.12
C GLY A 208 -18.87 16.76 -4.59
N GLY A 209 -18.16 15.68 -4.94
CA GLY A 209 -18.02 15.24 -6.33
C GLY A 209 -19.09 14.22 -6.73
N LYS A 210 -20.11 14.64 -7.51
CA LYS A 210 -21.20 13.81 -8.06
C LYS A 210 -20.75 12.38 -8.40
N GLY A 211 -21.20 11.39 -7.64
CA GLY A 211 -20.89 9.98 -7.88
C GLY A 211 -21.60 9.09 -6.87
N GLY A 212 -22.87 8.81 -7.14
CA GLY A 212 -23.76 8.05 -6.27
C GLY A 212 -23.41 6.56 -6.14
N PHE A 213 -23.68 6.08 -4.92
CA PHE A 213 -24.31 4.81 -4.59
C PHE A 213 -23.63 3.50 -5.05
N PHE A 214 -22.86 2.89 -4.14
CA PHE A 214 -22.71 1.44 -4.06
C PHE A 214 -22.82 0.98 -2.59
N ARG A 215 -23.93 0.28 -2.30
CA ARG A 215 -24.01 -0.79 -1.29
C ARG A 215 -23.55 -2.09 -1.97
N ASP A 216 -23.14 -3.06 -1.18
CA ASP A 216 -22.60 -4.38 -1.55
C ASP A 216 -21.16 -4.47 -2.05
N LEU A 217 -20.24 -4.29 -1.10
CA LEU A 217 -19.00 -5.06 -1.00
C LEU A 217 -18.64 -5.39 0.47
N SER A 218 -19.63 -5.33 1.37
CA SER A 218 -19.42 -5.48 2.81
C SER A 218 -19.55 -6.92 3.26
N LEU A 219 -18.48 -7.71 3.08
CA LEU A 219 -18.12 -8.61 4.17
C LEU A 219 -17.11 -7.85 5.02
N PRO A 220 -17.48 -7.40 6.23
CA PRO A 220 -16.59 -6.62 7.06
C PRO A 220 -15.43 -7.50 7.53
N PHE A 221 -14.22 -7.02 7.25
CA PHE A 221 -12.92 -7.57 7.64
C PHE A 221 -12.84 -7.99 9.13
N SER A 222 -13.69 -7.40 9.97
CA SER A 222 -13.89 -7.77 11.37
C SER A 222 -14.28 -9.23 11.59
N ARG A 223 -14.86 -9.92 10.59
CA ARG A 223 -15.14 -11.37 10.67
C ARG A 223 -13.89 -12.23 10.45
N VAL A 224 -12.94 -11.77 9.63
CA VAL A 224 -11.66 -12.49 9.37
C VAL A 224 -10.72 -12.36 10.57
N LEU A 225 -10.68 -11.19 11.22
CA LEU A 225 -9.90 -11.03 12.46
C LEU A 225 -10.41 -11.92 13.61
N LYS A 226 -11.71 -12.25 13.63
CA LYS A 226 -12.29 -13.20 14.61
C LYS A 226 -11.94 -14.66 14.30
N SER A 227 -11.71 -15.04 13.04
CA SER A 227 -11.33 -16.42 12.69
C SER A 227 -9.85 -16.73 12.92
N LEU A 228 -9.02 -15.72 13.22
CA LEU A 228 -7.58 -15.86 13.47
C LEU A 228 -7.21 -16.01 14.97
N GLY A 229 -8.16 -16.37 15.84
CA GLY A 229 -7.84 -16.89 17.19
C GLY A 229 -7.35 -15.87 18.23
N ALA A 230 -7.74 -14.59 18.14
CA ALA A 230 -7.50 -13.64 19.23
C ALA A 230 -8.40 -13.94 20.45
N SER A 231 -7.79 -14.24 21.60
CA SER A 231 -8.48 -14.60 22.85
C SER A 231 -9.42 -13.48 23.37
N PRO A 232 -10.62 -13.82 23.90
CA PRO A 232 -11.61 -12.86 24.42
C PRO A 232 -11.09 -11.93 25.54
N ALA A 233 -10.01 -12.28 26.23
CA ALA A 233 -9.49 -11.52 27.37
C ALA A 233 -8.85 -10.16 26.99
N SER A 234 -8.50 -9.94 25.72
CA SER A 234 -7.84 -8.71 25.25
C SER A 234 -8.81 -7.62 24.76
N ILE A 235 -10.13 -7.87 24.82
CA ILE A 235 -11.18 -7.01 24.23
C ILE A 235 -11.97 -6.23 25.31
N ALA A 236 -11.73 -6.50 26.59
CA ALA A 236 -12.58 -6.06 27.69
C ALA A 236 -12.67 -4.53 27.96
N PRO A 237 -11.79 -3.63 27.50
CA PRO A 237 -12.05 -2.19 27.63
C PRO A 237 -12.63 -1.53 26.37
N ILE A 238 -12.76 -2.20 25.22
CA ILE A 238 -13.09 -1.54 23.94
C ILE A 238 -14.58 -1.62 23.58
N ILE A 239 -15.36 -2.51 24.21
CA ILE A 239 -16.81 -2.64 23.90
C ILE A 239 -17.67 -1.65 24.73
N ALA A 240 -17.18 -1.14 25.85
CA ALA A 240 -17.98 -0.29 26.75
C ALA A 240 -18.25 1.13 26.22
N THR A 241 -17.50 1.63 25.23
CA THR A 241 -17.72 2.99 24.67
C THR A 241 -18.58 2.98 23.39
N ALA A 242 -18.75 1.84 22.73
CA ALA A 242 -19.51 1.74 21.48
C ALA A 242 -21.02 1.51 21.68
N VAL A 243 -21.46 1.05 22.86
CA VAL A 243 -22.89 0.77 23.13
C VAL A 243 -23.64 2.00 23.65
N VAL A 244 -22.97 2.94 24.32
CA VAL A 244 -23.63 4.13 24.90
C VAL A 244 -24.02 5.17 23.83
N VAL A 245 -23.33 5.21 22.68
CA VAL A 245 -23.65 6.17 21.59
C VAL A 245 -24.76 5.64 20.67
N ALA A 246 -24.97 4.32 20.59
CA ALA A 246 -25.98 3.71 19.72
C ALA A 246 -27.41 3.84 20.27
N VAL A 247 -27.60 3.98 21.59
CA VAL A 247 -28.93 4.12 22.20
C VAL A 247 -29.42 5.58 22.21
N ALA A 248 -28.51 6.57 22.18
CA ALA A 248 -28.89 7.99 22.25
C ALA A 248 -29.29 8.61 20.89
N ILE A 249 -28.92 8.01 19.76
CA ILE A 249 -29.17 8.58 18.41
C ILE A 249 -30.29 7.84 17.67
N GLY A 250 -30.64 6.62 18.09
CA GLY A 250 -31.65 5.78 17.42
C GLY A 250 -33.10 5.97 17.87
N GLY A 251 -33.37 6.68 18.97
CA GLY A 251 -34.71 6.75 19.58
C GLY A 251 -35.68 7.81 19.03
N ALA A 252 -35.20 8.82 18.29
CA ALA A 252 -36.03 9.98 17.94
C ALA A 252 -36.58 9.98 16.50
N ALA A 253 -36.12 9.07 15.64
CA ALA A 253 -36.44 9.11 14.20
C ALA A 253 -37.53 8.12 13.73
N TYR A 254 -38.10 7.31 14.63
CA TYR A 254 -39.06 6.24 14.24
C TYR A 254 -40.53 6.53 14.60
N LEU A 255 -40.87 7.70 15.16
CA LEU A 255 -42.24 8.01 15.62
C LEU A 255 -42.94 9.15 14.87
N LYS A 256 -42.54 9.47 13.63
CA LYS A 256 -43.18 10.55 12.83
C LYS A 256 -43.72 10.14 11.47
N GLN A 257 -43.96 8.84 11.26
CA GLN A 257 -44.57 8.33 10.03
C GLN A 257 -45.78 7.41 10.25
N LEU A 258 -46.43 7.54 11.41
CA LEU A 258 -47.75 7.00 11.69
C LEU A 258 -48.57 8.07 12.40
N ARG A 259 -49.17 8.97 11.60
CA ARG A 259 -50.40 9.72 11.86
C ARG A 259 -50.81 10.45 10.60
#